data_AF-A0AA88S7A0-F1
#
_entry.id   AF-A0AA88S7A0-F1
#
_cell.length_a   1.000
_cell.length_b   1.000
_cell.length_c   1.000
_cell.angle_alpha   90.00
_cell.angle_beta   90.00
_cell.angle_gamma   90.00
#
_symmetry.space_group_name_H-M   'P 1'
#
loop_
_entity.id
_entity.type
_entity.pdbx_description
1 polymer ?
#
loop_
_entity_poly.entity_id
_entity_poly.type
_entity_poly.pdbx_seq_one_letter_code
_entity_poly.pdbx_strand_id
1 'polypeptide(L)'
;MRTVYHACAVCPQTVHSVVMASPAARCAARWVTVTVSCNVRTCSTFVSRPNRALAKFGGGVFWSAGSRVRNGAEKAVTLTGLLGVNPHHVLPRLCFHVNAADRNKQDFYQILGVPRTASQKEIKKAYYQMAKRYHPDSNKDDPQAKEKFAQLAEAYEVLGDEMKRKQYDAYGSAGFEAGGAGAGASAGQQQYWSSGTRVDPEELFRKIFGEFAGARGFGDFNGIFDQPQEYVMELTFAQAAKGVNKEITVNIEATCQRCDGKGHEPGSKIQHCHHCNGTGMETVNTGPFVMRSTCRRCGGRGSVITSPCIACKGTGQSKQRRTVTVPVPAGIEDGQTVRMPVGNKEIFITFKVQKSPVFRRDGADIHSDVQVSVAQAILGGTARAQGLYETVNLSIPAGVQPEQKIRLSGKGIPRVSGYGYGDHYIHIKIKVPKVLTDRQRALIMSYAEDEVDVEGTVNGVTTTTTGKRSTGN
;
A
#
# COMPACT_ATOMS: atom_id res chain seq x y z
N MET A 1 15.67 35.89 -25.66
CA MET A 1 16.95 35.40 -26.23
C MET A 1 17.31 34.09 -25.56
N ARG A 2 17.27 33.00 -26.36
CA ARG A 2 18.15 31.80 -26.37
C ARG A 2 18.46 31.12 -25.02
N THR A 3 17.70 30.13 -24.53
CA THR A 3 17.38 28.73 -24.95
C THR A 3 18.49 27.69 -24.71
N VAL A 4 18.05 26.55 -24.15
CA VAL A 4 18.57 25.16 -24.19
C VAL A 4 19.59 24.75 -23.11
N TYR A 5 19.29 23.69 -22.33
CA TYR A 5 20.09 22.46 -22.29
C TYR A 5 19.32 21.23 -21.79
N HIS A 6 19.55 20.14 -22.53
CA HIS A 6 19.09 18.77 -22.40
C HIS A 6 19.55 18.05 -21.12
N ALA A 7 18.73 17.11 -20.64
CA ALA A 7 19.14 16.05 -19.73
C ALA A 7 19.12 14.71 -20.48
N CYS A 8 20.26 13.99 -20.47
CA CYS A 8 20.33 12.59 -20.88
C CYS A 8 21.26 11.85 -19.91
N ALA A 9 20.79 10.67 -19.49
CA ALA A 9 21.36 9.82 -18.46
C ALA A 9 22.57 8.99 -18.94
N VAL A 10 23.53 8.78 -18.05
CA VAL A 10 24.57 7.74 -18.13
C VAL A 10 24.78 7.17 -16.72
N CYS A 11 24.69 5.84 -16.62
CA CYS A 11 25.03 5.01 -15.45
C CYS A 11 26.51 4.58 -15.54
N PRO A 12 27.18 4.17 -14.44
CA PRO A 12 27.54 2.74 -14.37
C PRO A 12 27.69 2.10 -12.96
N GLN A 13 27.42 0.78 -12.91
CA GLN A 13 28.24 -0.31 -12.33
C GLN A 13 28.46 -0.41 -10.80
N THR A 14 27.85 -1.39 -10.12
CA THR A 14 28.20 -2.83 -9.85
C THR A 14 28.96 -3.07 -8.55
N VAL A 15 28.39 -3.96 -7.73
CA VAL A 15 28.87 -4.42 -6.43
C VAL A 15 29.31 -5.89 -6.56
N HIS A 16 30.50 -6.21 -6.07
CA HIS A 16 31.03 -7.57 -5.92
C HIS A 16 30.54 -8.18 -4.59
N SER A 17 30.13 -9.45 -4.57
CA SER A 17 30.14 -10.30 -3.38
C SER A 17 30.27 -11.77 -3.78
N VAL A 18 31.26 -12.43 -3.17
CA VAL A 18 31.84 -13.73 -3.51
C VAL A 18 31.07 -14.90 -2.88
N VAL A 19 31.04 -16.02 -3.59
CA VAL A 19 30.29 -17.27 -3.33
C VAL A 19 31.16 -18.34 -2.65
N MET A 20 30.47 -19.21 -1.90
CA MET A 20 30.90 -20.38 -1.12
C MET A 20 31.42 -21.61 -1.91
N ALA A 21 32.06 -22.54 -1.18
CA ALA A 21 32.25 -23.96 -1.47
C ALA A 21 32.04 -24.73 -0.14
N SER A 22 31.58 -25.98 0.03
CA SER A 22 31.17 -27.17 -0.76
C SER A 22 30.70 -28.24 0.29
N PRO A 23 30.34 -29.51 -0.01
CA PRO A 23 29.49 -30.07 -1.07
C PRO A 23 28.47 -31.16 -0.58
N ALA A 24 27.63 -31.63 -1.52
CA ALA A 24 27.21 -33.03 -1.76
C ALA A 24 25.70 -33.37 -1.76
N ALA A 25 25.28 -33.86 -2.95
CA ALA A 25 24.41 -35.01 -3.23
C ALA A 25 22.88 -34.85 -3.48
N ARG A 26 22.58 -34.93 -4.80
CA ARG A 26 21.61 -35.82 -5.49
C ARG A 26 20.14 -35.40 -5.67
N CYS A 27 19.83 -35.24 -6.98
CA CYS A 27 18.65 -35.71 -7.73
C CYS A 27 17.27 -35.07 -7.49
N ALA A 28 16.83 -34.23 -8.42
CA ALA A 28 15.89 -34.62 -9.51
C ALA A 28 15.27 -33.36 -10.16
N ALA A 29 15.22 -33.36 -11.48
CA ALA A 29 14.85 -32.23 -12.31
C ALA A 29 13.33 -32.04 -12.42
N ARG A 30 12.86 -30.78 -12.35
CA ARG A 30 11.64 -30.35 -13.04
C ARG A 30 11.76 -28.88 -13.43
N TRP A 31 11.63 -28.65 -14.72
CA TRP A 31 11.91 -27.40 -15.41
C TRP A 31 10.73 -26.42 -15.22
N VAL A 32 11.05 -25.18 -14.83
CA VAL A 32 10.15 -24.03 -14.88
C VAL A 32 10.59 -23.19 -16.07
N THR A 33 9.81 -23.23 -17.16
CA THR A 33 9.95 -22.32 -18.30
C THR A 33 9.07 -21.09 -18.08
N VAL A 34 9.71 -19.93 -17.95
CA VAL A 34 9.09 -18.61 -18.09
C VAL A 34 9.25 -18.19 -19.55
N THR A 35 8.13 -18.01 -20.26
CA THR A 35 8.10 -17.46 -21.61
C THR A 35 7.96 -15.95 -21.56
N VAL A 36 8.99 -15.23 -21.99
CA VAL A 36 8.90 -13.82 -22.42
C VAL A 36 8.84 -13.85 -23.95
N SER A 37 7.72 -13.38 -24.51
CA SER A 37 7.52 -13.29 -25.96
C SER A 37 8.04 -11.93 -26.44
N CYS A 38 9.05 -11.94 -27.32
CA CYS A 38 9.47 -10.77 -28.08
C CYS A 38 9.54 -11.17 -29.56
N ASN A 39 8.89 -10.36 -30.40
CA ASN A 39 8.47 -10.69 -31.74
C ASN A 39 9.30 -9.90 -32.76
N VAL A 40 10.40 -10.46 -33.30
CA VAL A 40 11.02 -10.00 -34.56
C VAL A 40 11.65 -11.19 -35.31
N ARG A 41 11.39 -11.21 -36.63
CA ARG A 41 11.69 -12.24 -37.62
C ARG A 41 13.15 -12.26 -38.12
N THR A 42 13.59 -13.47 -38.50
CA THR A 42 14.60 -13.87 -39.53
C THR A 42 16.04 -13.39 -39.34
N CYS A 43 17.12 -14.17 -39.51
CA CYS A 43 17.43 -15.55 -39.91
C CYS A 43 18.89 -15.73 -39.42
N SER A 44 19.35 -16.78 -38.77
CA SER A 44 19.78 -18.06 -39.35
C SER A 44 20.72 -18.72 -38.32
N THR A 45 20.66 -20.03 -38.25
CA THR A 45 21.36 -20.92 -37.31
C THR A 45 22.86 -21.03 -37.57
N PHE A 46 23.69 -21.27 -36.53
CA PHE A 46 24.59 -22.43 -36.42
C PHE A 46 25.39 -22.40 -35.11
N VAL A 47 25.26 -23.45 -34.30
CA VAL A 47 26.21 -23.82 -33.23
C VAL A 47 26.73 -25.21 -33.59
N SER A 48 28.04 -25.35 -33.78
CA SER A 48 28.78 -26.58 -33.44
C SER A 48 30.29 -26.31 -33.40
N ARG A 49 30.88 -26.72 -32.27
CA ARG A 49 32.32 -26.89 -31.96
C ARG A 49 32.98 -27.97 -32.87
N PRO A 50 34.27 -28.36 -32.66
CA PRO A 50 35.53 -27.61 -32.69
C PRO A 50 36.59 -28.33 -33.58
N ASN A 51 37.83 -27.83 -33.53
CA ASN A 51 39.13 -28.43 -33.89
C ASN A 51 39.87 -27.95 -35.15
N ARG A 52 41.10 -27.49 -34.85
CA ARG A 52 42.39 -27.62 -35.56
C ARG A 52 42.55 -27.09 -37.00
N ALA A 53 43.40 -26.06 -37.04
CA ALA A 53 44.65 -25.98 -37.81
C ALA A 53 44.60 -25.73 -39.34
N LEU A 54 45.19 -24.56 -39.67
CA LEU A 54 46.15 -24.28 -40.74
C LEU A 54 45.71 -24.31 -42.22
N ALA A 55 46.10 -23.20 -42.86
CA ALA A 55 46.58 -23.03 -44.24
C ALA A 55 45.60 -22.51 -45.32
N LYS A 56 45.75 -21.20 -45.58
CA LYS A 56 46.26 -20.57 -46.83
C LYS A 56 45.49 -20.67 -48.17
N PHE A 57 45.37 -19.47 -48.78
CA PHE A 57 45.14 -19.10 -50.19
C PHE A 57 43.78 -19.48 -50.81
N GLY A 58 43.10 -18.69 -51.64
CA GLY A 58 43.40 -17.42 -52.32
C GLY A 58 42.35 -17.21 -53.43
N GLY A 59 42.21 -15.97 -53.92
CA GLY A 59 41.40 -15.59 -55.10
C GLY A 59 39.91 -15.43 -54.78
N GLY A 60 39.26 -14.27 -54.93
CA GLY A 60 39.44 -13.23 -55.93
C GLY A 60 38.37 -13.42 -57.01
N VAL A 61 37.39 -12.50 -57.07
CA VAL A 61 36.92 -11.81 -58.29
C VAL A 61 35.73 -10.93 -57.89
N PHE A 62 35.92 -9.63 -58.19
CA PHE A 62 34.95 -8.56 -58.21
C PHE A 62 33.74 -8.90 -59.09
N TRP A 63 32.62 -8.20 -58.92
CA TRP A 63 32.07 -7.29 -59.95
C TRP A 63 30.91 -6.51 -59.33
N SER A 64 31.02 -5.20 -59.49
CA SER A 64 30.10 -4.17 -59.05
C SER A 64 29.17 -3.77 -60.19
N ALA A 65 27.88 -3.66 -59.93
CA ALA A 65 26.93 -2.74 -60.57
C ALA A 65 25.65 -2.82 -59.72
N GLY A 66 24.98 -1.75 -59.33
CA GLY A 66 24.82 -0.45 -59.97
C GLY A 66 23.34 -0.12 -59.80
N SER A 67 23.05 0.88 -58.99
CA SER A 67 21.73 1.37 -58.60
C SER A 67 20.79 1.65 -59.79
N ARG A 68 19.47 1.47 -59.60
CA ARG A 68 18.46 2.56 -59.65
C ARG A 68 16.99 2.07 -59.71
N VAL A 69 16.23 2.58 -58.74
CA VAL A 69 15.03 3.46 -58.92
C VAL A 69 13.64 2.84 -59.23
N ARG A 70 12.70 3.32 -58.40
CA ARG A 70 11.25 3.61 -58.55
C ARG A 70 10.20 2.49 -58.36
N ASN A 71 9.48 2.68 -57.24
CA ASN A 71 8.03 2.86 -57.10
C ASN A 71 7.11 2.25 -58.17
N GLY A 72 6.16 1.44 -57.71
CA GLY A 72 4.92 1.17 -58.44
C GLY A 72 4.17 -0.02 -57.84
N ALA A 73 3.01 0.27 -57.29
CA ALA A 73 2.15 -0.65 -56.54
C ALA A 73 1.41 -1.67 -57.42
N GLU A 74 0.96 -2.75 -56.75
CA GLU A 74 -0.17 -3.61 -57.08
C GLU A 74 -0.15 -4.45 -58.36
N LYS A 75 -0.14 -5.79 -58.20
CA LYS A 75 -1.33 -6.65 -58.37
C LYS A 75 -0.99 -8.12 -58.13
N ALA A 76 -1.90 -8.81 -57.44
CA ALA A 76 -1.95 -10.26 -57.32
C ALA A 76 -2.24 -10.92 -58.69
N VAL A 77 -1.93 -12.22 -58.82
CA VAL A 77 -2.80 -13.29 -59.37
C VAL A 77 -1.98 -14.49 -59.91
N THR A 78 -2.25 -15.65 -59.27
CA THR A 78 -2.31 -17.06 -59.75
C THR A 78 -1.10 -17.83 -60.32
N LEU A 79 -0.66 -18.79 -59.50
CA LEU A 79 -0.70 -20.26 -59.69
C LEU A 79 -0.86 -20.88 -61.08
N THR A 80 0.05 -21.80 -61.40
CA THR A 80 -0.11 -23.12 -62.05
C THR A 80 1.30 -23.73 -62.15
N GLY A 81 1.62 -25.01 -61.95
CA GLY A 81 0.88 -26.27 -61.80
C GLY A 81 1.88 -27.42 -62.11
N LEU A 82 1.41 -28.67 -61.99
CA LEU A 82 2.06 -29.99 -62.27
C LEU A 82 2.51 -30.75 -61.01
N LEU A 83 1.63 -31.53 -60.38
CA LEU A 83 1.10 -32.86 -60.74
C LEU A 83 2.01 -34.02 -60.28
N GLY A 84 1.53 -34.78 -59.30
CA GLY A 84 2.06 -36.07 -58.84
C GLY A 84 1.08 -36.70 -57.85
N VAL A 85 0.59 -37.89 -58.18
CA VAL A 85 -0.71 -38.45 -57.81
C VAL A 85 -0.68 -39.26 -56.49
N ASN A 86 -1.80 -39.17 -55.76
CA ASN A 86 -2.25 -39.85 -54.52
C ASN A 86 -2.56 -41.36 -54.72
N PRO A 87 -3.17 -42.13 -53.75
CA PRO A 87 -3.28 -42.03 -52.28
C PRO A 87 -3.16 -43.42 -51.56
N HIS A 88 -3.39 -43.53 -50.25
CA HIS A 88 -4.41 -44.44 -49.66
C HIS A 88 -4.68 -44.13 -48.16
N HIS A 89 -5.92 -43.72 -47.91
CA HIS A 89 -6.74 -43.75 -46.69
C HIS A 89 -6.19 -43.26 -45.33
N VAL A 90 -6.37 -41.96 -45.07
CA VAL A 90 -6.60 -41.42 -43.72
C VAL A 90 -7.95 -40.69 -43.73
N LEU A 91 -8.88 -41.15 -42.90
CA LEU A 91 -10.19 -40.52 -42.69
C LEU A 91 -10.01 -39.19 -41.92
N PRO A 92 -10.50 -38.05 -42.42
CA PRO A 92 -10.46 -36.81 -41.67
C PRO A 92 -11.65 -36.73 -40.72
N ARG A 93 -11.38 -36.67 -39.41
CA ARG A 93 -12.36 -36.19 -38.41
C ARG A 93 -12.50 -34.68 -38.60
N LEU A 94 -13.55 -34.27 -39.32
CA LEU A 94 -14.03 -32.91 -39.31
C LEU A 94 -14.59 -32.60 -37.92
N CYS A 95 -13.82 -31.87 -37.12
CA CYS A 95 -14.34 -31.16 -35.96
C CYS A 95 -15.23 -30.03 -36.48
N PHE A 96 -16.54 -30.19 -36.33
CA PHE A 96 -17.49 -29.09 -36.41
C PHE A 96 -17.17 -28.12 -35.26
N HIS A 97 -16.33 -27.13 -35.51
CA HIS A 97 -16.30 -25.93 -34.68
C HIS A 97 -17.55 -25.12 -35.02
N VAL A 98 -18.60 -25.34 -34.24
CA VAL A 98 -19.71 -24.38 -34.16
C VAL A 98 -19.15 -23.16 -33.43
N ASN A 99 -18.50 -22.25 -34.17
CA ASN A 99 -18.35 -20.87 -33.73
C ASN A 99 -19.73 -20.22 -33.84
N ALA A 100 -20.59 -20.53 -32.87
CA ALA A 100 -21.62 -19.59 -32.50
C ALA A 100 -20.86 -18.40 -31.89
N ALA A 101 -20.89 -17.27 -32.60
CA ALA A 101 -20.51 -15.99 -32.03
C ALA A 101 -21.55 -15.66 -30.95
N ASP A 102 -21.36 -16.23 -29.75
CA ASP A 102 -22.08 -15.82 -28.57
C ASP A 102 -21.68 -14.36 -28.31
N ARG A 103 -22.66 -13.46 -28.38
CA ARG A 103 -22.47 -12.07 -27.97
C ARG A 103 -22.12 -12.12 -26.49
N ASN A 104 -20.82 -12.13 -26.19
CA ASN A 104 -20.25 -12.46 -24.91
C ASN A 104 -20.67 -11.44 -23.84
N LYS A 105 -21.90 -11.60 -23.32
CA LYS A 105 -22.34 -10.99 -22.08
C LYS A 105 -21.42 -11.55 -21.00
N GLN A 106 -20.73 -10.65 -20.30
CA GLN A 106 -19.77 -11.03 -19.27
C GLN A 106 -20.47 -11.93 -18.24
N ASP A 107 -19.81 -13.03 -17.85
CA ASP A 107 -20.34 -13.95 -16.86
C ASP A 107 -20.58 -13.20 -15.54
N PHE A 108 -21.78 -13.31 -14.95
CA PHE A 108 -22.12 -12.61 -13.71
C PHE A 108 -21.17 -12.97 -12.55
N TYR A 109 -20.63 -14.19 -12.55
CA TYR A 109 -19.59 -14.59 -11.60
C TYR A 109 -18.29 -13.81 -11.79
N GLN A 110 -17.91 -13.53 -13.03
CA GLN A 110 -16.73 -12.74 -13.36
C GLN A 110 -16.93 -11.25 -13.05
N ILE A 111 -18.13 -10.72 -13.29
CA ILE A 111 -18.49 -9.33 -12.95
C ILE A 111 -18.38 -9.10 -11.43
N LEU A 112 -18.86 -10.04 -10.61
CA LEU A 112 -18.74 -9.98 -9.16
C LEU A 112 -17.34 -10.39 -8.64
N GLY A 113 -16.49 -10.97 -9.50
CA GLY A 113 -15.14 -11.42 -9.14
C GLY A 113 -15.11 -12.65 -8.22
N VAL A 114 -16.10 -13.53 -8.32
CA VAL A 114 -16.25 -14.73 -7.48
C VAL A 114 -16.25 -16.00 -8.33
N PRO A 115 -15.76 -17.14 -7.81
CA PRO A 115 -15.85 -18.41 -8.53
C PRO A 115 -17.30 -18.89 -8.61
N ARG A 116 -17.64 -19.70 -9.62
CA ARG A 116 -18.99 -20.29 -9.78
C ARG A 116 -19.43 -21.15 -8.58
N THR A 117 -18.46 -21.69 -7.84
CA THR A 117 -18.68 -22.48 -6.61
C THR A 117 -18.96 -21.62 -5.37
N ALA A 118 -18.97 -20.29 -5.49
CA ALA A 118 -19.11 -19.38 -4.35
C ALA A 118 -20.44 -19.58 -3.61
N SER A 119 -20.42 -19.48 -2.28
CA SER A 119 -21.63 -19.56 -1.47
C SER A 119 -22.50 -18.29 -1.62
N GLN A 120 -23.79 -18.36 -1.27
CA GLN A 120 -24.68 -17.20 -1.34
C GLN A 120 -24.19 -16.01 -0.49
N LYS A 121 -23.50 -16.31 0.62
CA LYS A 121 -22.89 -15.32 1.50
C LYS A 121 -21.69 -14.63 0.84
N GLU A 122 -20.88 -15.37 0.08
CA GLU A 122 -19.73 -14.83 -0.66
C GLU A 122 -20.16 -13.93 -1.82
N ILE A 123 -21.18 -14.34 -2.58
CA ILE A 123 -21.76 -13.53 -3.67
C ILE A 123 -22.27 -12.19 -3.12
N LYS A 124 -23.02 -12.24 -2.01
CA LYS A 124 -23.47 -11.04 -1.28
C LYS A 124 -22.29 -10.17 -0.86
N LYS A 125 -21.29 -10.74 -0.20
CA LYS A 125 -20.10 -10.02 0.28
C LYS A 125 -19.32 -9.34 -0.86
N ALA A 126 -19.13 -10.03 -1.98
CA ALA A 126 -18.43 -9.51 -3.15
C ALA A 126 -19.19 -8.34 -3.79
N TYR A 127 -20.52 -8.46 -3.94
CA TYR A 127 -21.37 -7.37 -4.40
C TYR A 127 -21.21 -6.12 -3.51
N TYR A 128 -21.27 -6.26 -2.18
CA TYR A 128 -21.09 -5.13 -1.26
C TYR A 128 -19.73 -4.43 -1.43
N GLN A 129 -18.65 -5.20 -1.58
CA GLN A 129 -17.30 -4.63 -1.74
C GLN A 129 -17.16 -3.85 -3.05
N MET A 130 -17.70 -4.39 -4.14
CA MET A 130 -17.62 -3.76 -5.46
C MET A 130 -18.58 -2.58 -5.57
N ALA A 131 -19.80 -2.69 -5.07
CA ALA A 131 -20.79 -1.60 -5.03
C ALA A 131 -20.29 -0.39 -4.24
N LYS A 132 -19.59 -0.61 -3.11
CA LYS A 132 -18.95 0.49 -2.34
C LYS A 132 -17.83 1.17 -3.13
N ARG A 133 -17.03 0.39 -3.87
CA ARG A 133 -15.92 0.91 -4.69
C ARG A 133 -16.41 1.73 -5.88
N TYR A 134 -17.51 1.31 -6.52
CA TYR A 134 -18.05 1.94 -7.73
C TYR A 134 -19.30 2.80 -7.47
N HIS A 135 -19.56 3.18 -6.22
CA HIS A 135 -20.73 3.99 -5.88
C HIS A 135 -20.67 5.37 -6.57
N PRO A 136 -21.76 5.87 -7.16
CA PRO A 136 -21.78 7.14 -7.89
C PRO A 136 -21.41 8.34 -7.02
N ASP A 137 -21.75 8.34 -5.72
CA ASP A 137 -21.32 9.42 -4.81
C ASP A 137 -19.81 9.45 -4.54
N SER A 138 -19.13 8.30 -4.57
CA SER A 138 -17.68 8.24 -4.33
C SER A 138 -16.86 8.50 -5.59
N ASN A 139 -17.43 8.23 -6.77
CA ASN A 139 -16.78 8.42 -8.07
C ASN A 139 -17.71 9.23 -8.99
N LYS A 140 -17.88 10.53 -8.69
CA LYS A 140 -18.79 11.42 -9.42
C LYS A 140 -18.31 11.77 -10.83
N ASP A 141 -17.00 11.65 -11.08
CA ASP A 141 -16.34 12.12 -12.30
C ASP A 141 -16.09 11.01 -13.33
N ASP A 142 -16.31 9.74 -12.96
CA ASP A 142 -16.02 8.56 -13.81
C ASP A 142 -17.30 7.93 -14.39
N PRO A 143 -17.63 8.12 -15.69
CA PRO A 143 -18.80 7.51 -16.30
C PRO A 143 -18.73 5.97 -16.33
N GLN A 144 -17.52 5.40 -16.36
CA GLN A 144 -17.31 3.94 -16.30
C GLN A 144 -17.68 3.33 -14.94
N ALA A 145 -17.63 4.10 -13.85
CA ALA A 145 -18.03 3.60 -12.53
C ALA A 145 -19.54 3.34 -12.48
N LYS A 146 -20.33 4.21 -13.12
CA LYS A 146 -21.79 4.05 -13.25
C LYS A 146 -22.15 2.81 -14.06
N GLU A 147 -21.46 2.57 -15.17
CA GLU A 147 -21.68 1.38 -16.01
C GLU A 147 -21.33 0.08 -15.28
N LYS A 148 -20.19 0.04 -14.58
CA LYS A 148 -19.80 -1.10 -13.74
C LYS A 148 -20.75 -1.32 -12.58
N PHE A 149 -21.24 -0.26 -11.96
CA PHE A 149 -22.24 -0.34 -10.89
C PHE A 149 -23.56 -0.95 -11.38
N ALA A 150 -24.02 -0.55 -12.58
CA ALA A 150 -25.20 -1.14 -13.21
C ALA A 150 -25.01 -2.63 -13.49
N GLN A 151 -23.84 -3.02 -14.03
CA GLN A 151 -23.50 -4.43 -14.29
C GLN A 151 -23.43 -5.27 -13.00
N LEU A 152 -22.91 -4.69 -11.92
CA LEU A 152 -22.85 -5.34 -10.61
C LEU A 152 -24.26 -5.56 -10.02
N ALA A 153 -25.16 -4.59 -10.20
CA ALA A 153 -26.55 -4.70 -9.76
C ALA A 153 -27.30 -5.78 -10.53
N GLU A 154 -27.14 -5.84 -11.85
CA GLU A 154 -27.72 -6.90 -12.71
C GLU A 154 -27.20 -8.28 -12.32
N ALA A 155 -25.88 -8.42 -12.13
CA ALA A 155 -25.27 -9.67 -11.70
C ALA A 155 -25.80 -10.15 -10.34
N TYR A 156 -26.00 -9.22 -9.40
CA TYR A 156 -26.53 -9.54 -8.09
C TYR A 156 -28.03 -9.86 -8.11
N GLU A 157 -28.82 -9.27 -9.00
CA GLU A 157 -30.24 -9.61 -9.12
C GLU A 157 -30.43 -11.08 -9.53
N VAL A 158 -29.57 -11.59 -10.41
CA VAL A 158 -29.62 -12.97 -10.89
C VAL A 158 -28.96 -13.93 -9.91
N LEU A 159 -27.77 -13.60 -9.41
CA LEU A 159 -27.00 -14.49 -8.53
C LEU A 159 -27.39 -14.40 -7.05
N GLY A 160 -28.08 -13.32 -6.65
CA GLY A 160 -28.47 -13.02 -5.26
C GLY A 160 -29.66 -13.82 -4.74
N ASP A 161 -30.47 -14.37 -5.64
CA ASP A 161 -31.58 -15.30 -5.34
C ASP A 161 -31.20 -16.73 -5.72
N GLU A 162 -31.36 -17.70 -4.80
CA GLU A 162 -30.95 -19.08 -5.03
C GLU A 162 -31.71 -19.74 -6.21
N MET A 163 -32.98 -19.36 -6.40
CA MET A 163 -33.81 -19.86 -7.50
C MET A 163 -33.35 -19.31 -8.86
N LYS A 164 -33.05 -18.00 -8.93
CA LYS A 164 -32.56 -17.36 -10.17
C LYS A 164 -31.14 -17.81 -10.52
N ARG A 165 -30.30 -17.99 -9.49
CA ARG A 165 -28.95 -18.56 -9.65
C ARG A 165 -29.00 -19.96 -10.26
N LYS A 166 -29.84 -20.85 -9.75
CA LYS A 166 -30.01 -22.21 -10.31
C LYS A 166 -30.46 -22.18 -11.77
N GLN A 167 -31.33 -21.24 -12.13
CA GLN A 167 -31.77 -21.04 -13.52
C GLN A 167 -30.64 -20.49 -14.40
N TYR A 168 -29.83 -19.56 -13.90
CA TYR A 168 -28.65 -19.04 -14.60
C TYR A 168 -27.57 -20.11 -14.79
N ASP A 169 -27.34 -20.94 -13.76
CA ASP A 169 -26.40 -22.06 -13.83
C ASP A 169 -26.85 -23.15 -14.81
N ALA A 170 -28.15 -23.34 -14.99
CA ALA A 170 -28.74 -24.34 -15.89
C ALA A 170 -28.86 -23.87 -17.35
N TYR A 171 -29.23 -22.60 -17.58
CA TYR A 171 -29.58 -22.08 -18.91
C TYR A 171 -28.66 -20.96 -19.40
N GLY A 172 -27.69 -20.52 -18.59
CA GLY A 172 -26.78 -19.43 -18.92
C GLY A 172 -27.46 -18.06 -19.03
N SER A 173 -26.70 -17.06 -19.47
CA SER A 173 -27.16 -15.66 -19.61
C SER A 173 -28.27 -15.45 -20.64
N ALA A 174 -28.57 -16.44 -21.46
CA ALA A 174 -29.60 -16.39 -22.52
C ALA A 174 -31.02 -16.67 -21.99
N GLY A 175 -31.18 -17.32 -20.83
CA GLY A 175 -32.49 -17.63 -20.24
C GLY A 175 -33.19 -16.42 -19.59
N PHE A 176 -32.50 -15.29 -19.45
CA PHE A 176 -32.95 -14.09 -18.75
C PHE A 176 -33.29 -12.91 -19.68
N GLU A 177 -33.08 -13.05 -21.00
CA GLU A 177 -33.52 -12.06 -21.99
C GLU A 177 -35.03 -12.21 -22.26
N ALA A 178 -35.84 -11.37 -21.62
CA ALA A 178 -37.21 -11.14 -22.04
C ALA A 178 -37.25 -10.07 -23.13
N GLY A 179 -37.46 -10.49 -24.38
CA GLY A 179 -38.01 -9.62 -25.43
C GLY A 179 -37.59 -9.94 -26.87
N GLY A 180 -38.25 -10.90 -27.53
CA GLY A 180 -38.31 -10.91 -29.00
C GLY A 180 -38.34 -12.29 -29.67
N ALA A 181 -39.49 -12.62 -30.25
CA ALA A 181 -39.73 -13.59 -31.33
C ALA A 181 -39.54 -15.10 -31.04
N GLY A 182 -40.66 -15.84 -31.06
CA GLY A 182 -40.65 -17.30 -31.17
C GLY A 182 -41.95 -17.94 -30.69
N ALA A 183 -42.95 -18.02 -31.58
CA ALA A 183 -44.18 -18.73 -31.34
C ALA A 183 -43.94 -20.27 -31.27
N GLY A 184 -44.49 -20.91 -30.24
CA GLY A 184 -44.80 -22.34 -30.23
C GLY A 184 -43.85 -23.25 -29.43
N ALA A 185 -44.21 -23.53 -28.17
CA ALA A 185 -44.23 -24.87 -27.56
C ALA A 185 -44.41 -24.80 -26.03
N SER A 186 -45.26 -25.69 -25.50
CA SER A 186 -45.53 -26.02 -24.09
C SER A 186 -46.08 -24.92 -23.18
N ALA A 187 -47.40 -24.92 -23.03
CA ALA A 187 -48.12 -24.34 -21.91
C ALA A 187 -47.83 -25.13 -20.62
N GLY A 188 -47.42 -24.46 -19.54
CA GLY A 188 -47.42 -25.06 -18.20
C GLY A 188 -46.49 -24.45 -17.15
N GLN A 189 -45.47 -23.67 -17.51
CA GLN A 189 -44.45 -23.30 -16.51
C GLN A 189 -43.78 -21.93 -16.75
N GLN A 190 -44.53 -20.91 -17.15
CA GLN A 190 -43.94 -19.60 -17.50
C GLN A 190 -44.65 -18.41 -16.82
N GLN A 191 -45.05 -18.55 -15.55
CA GLN A 191 -45.82 -17.50 -14.86
C GLN A 191 -45.08 -16.78 -13.72
N TYR A 192 -43.78 -17.02 -13.52
CA TYR A 192 -43.00 -16.34 -12.47
C TYR A 192 -42.17 -15.14 -12.98
N TRP A 193 -41.98 -15.00 -14.29
CA TRP A 193 -40.98 -14.06 -14.84
C TRP A 193 -41.54 -12.70 -15.31
N SER A 194 -42.85 -12.47 -15.25
CA SER A 194 -43.44 -11.24 -15.76
C SER A 194 -43.82 -10.20 -14.69
N SER A 195 -43.31 -10.35 -13.47
CA SER A 195 -43.49 -9.35 -12.39
C SER A 195 -42.13 -8.94 -11.83
N GLY A 196 -41.48 -8.02 -12.54
CA GLY A 196 -40.17 -7.48 -12.18
C GLY A 196 -39.92 -6.22 -12.98
N THR A 197 -40.50 -5.12 -12.51
CA THR A 197 -40.11 -3.76 -12.88
C THR A 197 -38.58 -3.70 -12.93
N ARG A 198 -37.98 -3.13 -13.98
CA ARG A 198 -36.54 -2.80 -14.02
C ARG A 198 -36.24 -1.97 -12.77
N VAL A 199 -35.69 -2.61 -11.73
CA VAL A 199 -35.44 -1.94 -10.46
C VAL A 199 -34.26 -1.01 -10.69
N ASP A 200 -34.41 0.28 -10.38
CA ASP A 200 -33.29 1.20 -10.44
C ASP A 200 -32.17 0.67 -9.53
N PRO A 201 -30.91 0.57 -10.00
CA PRO A 201 -29.80 0.03 -9.22
C PRO A 201 -29.65 0.70 -7.85
N GLU A 202 -30.04 1.97 -7.77
CA GLU A 202 -30.01 2.80 -6.57
C GLU A 202 -31.18 2.53 -5.61
N GLU A 203 -32.35 2.12 -6.13
CA GLU A 203 -33.50 1.67 -5.33
C GLU A 203 -33.28 0.25 -4.80
N LEU A 204 -32.69 -0.64 -5.60
CA LEU A 204 -32.24 -1.96 -5.15
C LEU A 204 -31.23 -1.83 -4.02
N PHE A 205 -30.25 -0.94 -4.19
CA PHE A 205 -29.29 -0.60 -3.14
C PHE A 205 -29.99 -0.04 -1.90
N ARG A 206 -30.88 0.95 -2.02
CA ARG A 206 -31.62 1.52 -0.88
C ARG A 206 -32.51 0.51 -0.15
N LYS A 207 -33.20 -0.37 -0.87
CA LYS A 207 -34.06 -1.41 -0.29
C LYS A 207 -33.23 -2.42 0.50
N ILE A 208 -32.11 -2.85 -0.07
CA ILE A 208 -31.17 -3.76 0.59
C ILE A 208 -30.49 -3.08 1.79
N PHE A 209 -30.02 -1.84 1.66
CA PHE A 209 -29.37 -1.09 2.74
C PHE A 209 -30.34 -0.70 3.86
N GLY A 210 -31.61 -0.43 3.52
CA GLY A 210 -32.68 -0.15 4.47
C GLY A 210 -33.17 -1.39 5.21
N GLU A 211 -33.29 -2.53 4.52
CA GLU A 211 -33.61 -3.82 5.13
C GLU A 211 -32.45 -4.33 6.00
N PHE A 212 -31.21 -3.98 5.65
CA PHE A 212 -30.00 -4.28 6.44
C PHE A 212 -29.92 -3.50 7.76
N ALA A 213 -30.50 -2.30 7.82
CA ALA A 213 -30.58 -1.53 9.08
C ALA A 213 -31.69 -2.03 10.02
N GLY A 214 -32.65 -2.81 9.52
CA GLY A 214 -33.82 -3.28 10.28
C GLY A 214 -33.86 -4.80 10.58
N ALA A 215 -33.19 -5.63 9.78
CA ALA A 215 -33.24 -7.09 9.93
C ALA A 215 -32.20 -7.59 10.94
N ARG A 216 -32.66 -7.98 12.14
CA ARG A 216 -31.90 -8.61 13.24
C ARG A 216 -31.36 -10.03 12.92
N GLY A 217 -30.84 -10.26 11.72
CA GLY A 217 -30.43 -11.60 11.23
C GLY A 217 -28.94 -11.79 10.90
N PHE A 218 -28.15 -10.71 10.85
CA PHE A 218 -26.70 -10.78 10.59
C PHE A 218 -25.93 -10.14 11.76
N GLY A 219 -25.78 -10.88 12.86
CA GLY A 219 -25.12 -10.42 14.09
C GLY A 219 -23.63 -10.08 13.96
N ASP A 220 -23.02 -10.26 12.78
CA ASP A 220 -21.55 -10.23 12.60
C ASP A 220 -21.06 -9.22 11.55
N PHE A 221 -21.97 -8.48 10.91
CA PHE A 221 -21.59 -7.51 9.88
C PHE A 221 -21.39 -6.09 10.43
N ASN A 222 -21.87 -5.79 11.63
CA ASN A 222 -21.60 -4.52 12.32
C ASN A 222 -20.12 -4.37 12.71
N GLY A 223 -19.39 -5.46 12.93
CA GLY A 223 -17.95 -5.43 13.21
C GLY A 223 -17.07 -5.05 12.01
N ILE A 224 -17.61 -5.08 10.79
CA ILE A 224 -16.90 -4.66 9.56
C ILE A 224 -16.95 -3.14 9.36
N PHE A 225 -17.96 -2.47 9.93
CA PHE A 225 -18.16 -1.03 9.80
C PHE A 225 -17.57 -0.21 10.95
N ASP A 226 -17.25 -0.84 12.08
CA ASP A 226 -16.50 -0.21 13.16
C ASP A 226 -15.01 -0.46 12.93
N GLN A 227 -14.46 0.12 11.86
CA GLN A 227 -13.01 0.13 11.68
C GLN A 227 -12.39 0.86 12.88
N PRO A 228 -11.39 0.26 13.54
CA PRO A 228 -10.68 0.92 14.63
C PRO A 228 -10.17 2.27 14.12
N GLN A 229 -10.44 3.33 14.88
CA GLN A 229 -10.08 4.67 14.44
C GLN A 229 -8.57 4.83 14.58
N GLU A 230 -7.89 4.83 13.43
CA GLU A 230 -6.45 5.01 13.33
C GLU A 230 -6.10 6.50 13.26
N TYR A 231 -5.18 6.92 14.11
CA TYR A 231 -4.65 8.27 14.16
C TYR A 231 -3.15 8.24 13.98
N VAL A 232 -2.64 9.12 13.11
CA VAL A 232 -1.20 9.29 12.92
C VAL A 232 -0.75 10.50 13.73
N MET A 233 0.17 10.28 14.66
CA MET A 233 0.74 11.35 15.49
C MET A 233 2.20 11.58 15.10
N GLU A 234 2.50 12.77 14.59
CA GLU A 234 3.87 13.16 14.30
C GLU A 234 4.58 13.62 15.57
N LEU A 235 5.81 13.16 15.78
CA LEU A 235 6.65 13.49 16.92
C LEU A 235 8.00 13.98 16.44
N THR A 236 8.61 14.92 17.17
CA THR A 236 10.03 15.21 16.96
C THR A 236 10.88 14.10 17.57
N PHE A 237 12.11 13.95 17.09
CA PHE A 237 13.06 12.98 17.64
C PHE A 237 13.23 13.10 19.16
N ALA A 238 13.35 14.34 19.66
CA ALA A 238 13.52 14.59 21.09
C ALA A 238 12.26 14.21 21.90
N GLN A 239 11.06 14.45 21.36
CA GLN A 239 9.80 14.05 21.98
C GLN A 239 9.66 12.52 22.04
N ALA A 240 9.97 11.83 20.94
CA ALA A 240 9.94 10.38 20.87
C ALA A 240 10.94 9.72 21.86
N ALA A 241 12.13 10.31 22.00
CA ALA A 241 13.17 9.79 22.86
C ALA A 241 12.93 10.06 24.35
N LYS A 242 12.41 11.24 24.72
CA LYS A 242 12.13 11.61 26.12
C LYS A 242 10.76 11.17 26.63
N GLY A 243 9.80 10.95 25.73
CA GLY A 243 8.39 10.82 26.09
C GLY A 243 7.75 12.19 26.32
N VAL A 244 6.48 12.33 25.94
CA VAL A 244 5.72 13.57 26.11
C VAL A 244 4.22 13.26 26.16
N ASN A 245 3.46 14.06 26.89
CA ASN A 245 2.00 14.02 26.81
C ASN A 245 1.56 14.95 25.68
N LYS A 246 0.97 14.39 24.62
CA LYS A 246 0.54 15.15 23.44
C LYS A 246 -0.96 15.08 23.27
N GLU A 247 -1.59 16.21 23.00
CA GLU A 247 -3.03 16.30 22.82
C GLU A 247 -3.43 15.98 21.38
N ILE A 248 -4.50 15.21 21.23
CA ILE A 248 -5.14 14.92 19.94
C ILE A 248 -6.64 15.17 20.04
N THR A 249 -7.23 15.69 18.96
CA THR A 249 -8.68 15.89 18.90
C THR A 249 -9.34 14.68 18.24
N VAL A 250 -10.15 13.97 19.01
CA VAL A 250 -10.85 12.74 18.59
C VAL A 250 -12.35 13.02 18.55
N ASN A 251 -13.02 12.44 17.56
CA ASN A 251 -14.48 12.51 17.48
C ASN A 251 -15.07 11.28 18.19
N ILE A 252 -15.60 11.48 19.39
CA ILE A 252 -16.17 10.41 20.21
C ILE A 252 -17.68 10.59 20.28
N GLU A 253 -18.42 9.49 20.31
CA GLU A 253 -19.83 9.50 20.65
C GLU A 253 -19.97 9.71 22.16
N ALA A 254 -20.45 10.89 22.53
CA ALA A 254 -20.67 11.27 23.91
C ALA A 254 -22.15 11.55 24.15
N THR A 255 -22.54 11.60 25.41
CA THR A 255 -23.87 12.05 25.83
C THR A 255 -24.17 13.40 25.19
N CYS A 256 -25.30 13.50 24.51
CA CYS A 256 -25.70 14.71 23.80
C CYS A 256 -25.84 15.86 24.80
N GLN A 257 -24.99 16.89 24.68
CA GLN A 257 -24.97 18.07 25.56
C GLN A 257 -26.29 18.84 25.59
N ARG A 258 -27.09 18.76 24.51
CA ARG A 258 -28.37 19.47 24.44
C ARG A 258 -29.44 18.78 25.28
N CYS A 259 -29.51 17.45 25.28
CA CYS A 259 -30.60 16.71 25.93
C CYS A 259 -30.15 15.84 27.12
N ASP A 260 -28.88 15.93 27.52
CA ASP A 260 -28.25 15.14 28.57
C ASP A 260 -28.54 13.63 28.47
N GLY A 261 -28.51 13.10 27.24
CA GLY A 261 -28.78 11.67 27.00
C GLY A 261 -30.25 11.28 26.95
N LYS A 262 -31.18 12.17 27.25
CA LYS A 262 -32.62 11.86 27.32
C LYS A 262 -33.32 11.71 25.96
N GLY A 263 -32.65 12.09 24.87
CA GLY A 263 -33.13 11.94 23.48
C GLY A 263 -34.26 12.88 23.05
N HIS A 264 -34.87 13.64 23.96
CA HIS A 264 -35.92 14.61 23.65
C HIS A 264 -35.43 16.06 23.73
N GLU A 265 -36.12 16.96 23.06
CA GLU A 265 -35.77 18.38 23.06
C GLU A 265 -35.95 19.00 24.46
N PRO A 266 -35.00 19.80 24.98
CA PRO A 266 -35.15 20.47 26.28
C PRO A 266 -36.45 21.26 26.37
N GLY A 267 -37.19 21.08 27.46
CA GLY A 267 -38.51 21.69 27.66
C GLY A 267 -39.69 20.89 27.08
N SER A 268 -39.43 19.86 26.28
CA SER A 268 -40.48 18.92 25.88
C SER A 268 -40.69 17.82 26.92
N LYS A 269 -41.93 17.35 27.05
CA LYS A 269 -42.28 16.26 27.98
C LYS A 269 -42.26 14.92 27.26
N ILE A 270 -41.62 13.94 27.87
CA ILE A 270 -41.73 12.54 27.45
C ILE A 270 -43.17 12.09 27.76
N GLN A 271 -43.88 11.61 26.74
CA GLN A 271 -45.22 11.07 26.93
C GLN A 271 -45.15 9.57 27.20
N HIS A 272 -46.00 9.10 28.09
CA HIS A 272 -46.10 7.69 28.40
C HIS A 272 -46.72 6.93 27.23
N CYS A 273 -46.23 5.72 26.93
CA CYS A 273 -46.78 4.95 25.83
C CYS A 273 -48.14 4.38 26.21
N HIS A 274 -49.23 4.91 25.63
CA HIS A 274 -50.59 4.46 25.88
C HIS A 274 -50.86 2.99 25.50
N HIS A 275 -50.06 2.40 24.59
CA HIS A 275 -50.25 1.00 24.17
C HIS A 275 -49.72 -0.02 25.17
N CYS A 276 -48.64 0.29 25.89
CA CYS A 276 -48.06 -0.63 26.87
C CYS A 276 -48.14 -0.10 28.30
N ASN A 277 -48.77 1.05 28.53
CA ASN A 277 -48.78 1.75 29.80
C ASN A 277 -47.41 1.72 30.49
N GLY A 278 -46.36 2.09 29.74
CA GLY A 278 -45.01 2.24 30.30
C GLY A 278 -44.22 0.95 30.44
N THR A 279 -44.87 -0.20 30.31
CA THR A 279 -44.22 -1.50 30.51
C THR A 279 -43.24 -1.86 29.40
N GLY A 280 -43.28 -1.15 28.26
CA GLY A 280 -42.41 -1.40 27.11
C GLY A 280 -42.76 -2.69 26.33
N MET A 281 -43.66 -3.52 26.86
CA MET A 281 -44.07 -4.79 26.28
C MET A 281 -45.57 -4.80 25.99
N GLU A 282 -45.96 -5.35 24.85
CA GLU A 282 -47.36 -5.60 24.50
C GLU A 282 -47.62 -7.12 24.53
N THR A 283 -48.73 -7.51 25.15
CA THR A 283 -49.18 -8.89 25.16
C THR A 283 -50.05 -9.11 23.94
N VAL A 284 -49.61 -9.96 23.03
CA VAL A 284 -50.34 -10.33 21.81
C VAL A 284 -50.95 -11.71 22.03
N ASN A 285 -52.27 -11.77 22.10
CA ASN A 285 -53.00 -13.03 22.21
C ASN A 285 -53.31 -13.52 20.79
N THR A 286 -52.70 -14.63 20.39
CA THR A 286 -53.01 -15.31 19.12
C THR A 286 -53.58 -16.68 19.45
N GLY A 287 -54.91 -16.76 19.54
CA GLY A 287 -55.61 -17.99 19.92
C GLY A 287 -55.30 -18.43 21.36
N PRO A 288 -55.09 -19.73 21.65
CA PRO A 288 -54.83 -20.24 23.00
C PRO A 288 -53.44 -19.87 23.54
N PHE A 289 -52.61 -19.17 22.77
CA PHE A 289 -51.26 -18.78 23.15
C PHE A 289 -51.16 -17.27 23.39
N VAL A 290 -50.60 -16.91 24.54
CA VAL A 290 -50.30 -15.53 24.94
C VAL A 290 -48.81 -15.30 24.73
N MET A 291 -48.45 -14.38 23.82
CA MET A 291 -47.05 -14.04 23.56
C MET A 291 -46.76 -12.61 23.99
N ARG A 292 -45.72 -12.42 24.81
CA ARG A 292 -45.24 -11.08 25.17
C ARG A 292 -44.22 -10.62 24.13
N SER A 293 -44.50 -9.50 23.48
CA SER A 293 -43.61 -8.92 22.46
C SER A 293 -43.26 -7.47 22.81
N THR A 294 -42.21 -6.93 22.23
CA THR A 294 -41.86 -5.51 22.43
C THR A 294 -42.95 -4.63 21.86
N CYS A 295 -43.43 -3.65 22.62
CA CYS A 295 -44.50 -2.75 22.18
C CYS A 295 -44.13 -2.10 20.83
N ARG A 296 -44.99 -2.26 19.82
CA ARG A 296 -44.71 -1.79 18.45
C ARG A 296 -44.58 -0.27 18.37
N ARG A 297 -45.24 0.45 19.28
CA ARG A 297 -45.29 1.92 19.26
C ARG A 297 -44.10 2.60 19.93
N CYS A 298 -43.59 2.07 21.04
CA CYS A 298 -42.43 2.64 21.74
C CYS A 298 -41.13 1.84 21.52
N GLY A 299 -41.21 0.69 20.84
CA GLY A 299 -40.06 -0.17 20.56
C GLY A 299 -39.37 -0.70 21.82
N GLY A 300 -40.11 -0.85 22.93
CA GLY A 300 -39.55 -1.30 24.21
C GLY A 300 -39.27 -0.20 25.24
N ARG A 301 -39.27 1.09 24.85
CA ARG A 301 -38.87 2.19 25.75
C ARG A 301 -39.89 2.56 26.83
N GLY A 302 -41.13 2.07 26.75
CA GLY A 302 -42.23 2.44 27.65
C GLY A 302 -42.75 3.88 27.48
N SER A 303 -42.03 4.70 26.74
CA SER A 303 -42.33 6.10 26.52
C SER A 303 -42.16 6.49 25.05
N VAL A 304 -42.91 7.50 24.63
CA VAL A 304 -42.90 8.04 23.26
C VAL A 304 -42.38 9.48 23.33
N ILE A 305 -41.34 9.74 22.56
CA ILE A 305 -40.74 11.07 22.42
C ILE A 305 -41.51 11.80 21.31
N THR A 306 -42.29 12.82 21.66
CA THR A 306 -43.05 13.60 20.67
C THR A 306 -42.16 14.52 19.85
N SER A 307 -41.16 15.13 20.48
CA SER A 307 -40.17 16.00 19.85
C SER A 307 -38.75 15.47 20.10
N PRO A 308 -38.18 14.74 19.13
CA PRO A 308 -36.81 14.25 19.26
C PRO A 308 -35.85 15.43 19.34
N CYS A 309 -34.79 15.28 20.13
CA CYS A 309 -33.78 16.31 20.24
C CYS A 309 -33.14 16.60 18.89
N ILE A 310 -33.03 17.87 18.50
CA ILE A 310 -32.51 18.22 17.17
C ILE A 310 -31.03 17.84 16.97
N ALA A 311 -30.25 17.81 18.06
CA ALA A 311 -28.82 17.55 18.01
C ALA A 311 -28.47 16.05 17.88
N CYS A 312 -29.26 15.16 18.51
CA CYS A 312 -29.02 13.71 18.47
C CYS A 312 -30.12 12.93 17.72
N LYS A 313 -31.18 13.60 17.25
CA LYS A 313 -32.32 13.00 16.54
C LYS A 313 -32.96 11.83 17.30
N GLY A 314 -33.02 11.92 18.63
CA GLY A 314 -33.64 10.88 19.46
C GLY A 314 -32.70 9.79 19.97
N THR A 315 -31.41 9.77 19.58
CA THR A 315 -30.47 8.73 20.01
C THR A 315 -29.91 8.97 21.43
N GLY A 316 -29.95 10.21 21.92
CA GLY A 316 -29.33 10.59 23.20
C GLY A 316 -27.81 10.75 23.13
N GLN A 317 -27.17 10.38 22.03
CA GLN A 317 -25.72 10.50 21.82
C GLN A 317 -25.43 11.40 20.62
N SER A 318 -24.41 12.24 20.73
CA SER A 318 -23.93 13.06 19.63
C SER A 318 -22.41 12.90 19.46
N LYS A 319 -21.95 12.99 18.20
CA LYS A 319 -20.53 13.01 17.89
C LYS A 319 -19.96 14.34 18.37
N GLN A 320 -19.08 14.29 19.36
CA GLN A 320 -18.42 15.47 19.92
C GLN A 320 -16.93 15.36 19.70
N ARG A 321 -16.30 16.46 19.29
CA ARG A 321 -14.84 16.57 19.26
C ARG A 321 -14.37 16.78 20.69
N ARG A 322 -13.57 15.84 21.22
CA ARG A 322 -12.90 16.00 22.51
C ARG A 322 -11.40 15.95 22.32
N THR A 323 -10.71 16.81 23.05
CA THR A 323 -9.25 16.75 23.15
C THR A 323 -8.89 15.70 24.18
N VAL A 324 -8.10 14.72 23.77
CA VAL A 324 -7.62 13.63 24.62
C VAL A 324 -6.11 13.74 24.70
N THR A 325 -5.57 13.68 25.91
CA THR A 325 -4.14 13.69 26.15
C THR A 325 -3.60 12.28 26.00
N VAL A 326 -2.72 12.07 25.01
CA VAL A 326 -2.09 10.79 24.71
C VAL A 326 -0.72 10.77 25.40
N PRO A 327 -0.49 9.84 26.34
CA PRO A 327 0.84 9.65 26.92
C PRO A 327 1.72 8.93 25.91
N VAL A 328 2.76 9.61 25.42
CA VAL A 328 3.77 8.98 24.56
C VAL A 328 4.88 8.42 25.45
N PRO A 329 5.06 7.09 25.52
CA PRO A 329 6.16 6.50 26.28
C PRO A 329 7.52 6.92 25.71
N ALA A 330 8.50 7.06 26.60
CA ALA A 330 9.87 7.39 26.21
C ALA A 330 10.49 6.24 25.41
N GLY A 331 11.21 6.58 24.35
CA GLY A 331 11.93 5.62 23.51
C GLY A 331 11.12 5.01 22.37
N ILE A 332 9.96 5.58 22.03
CA ILE A 332 9.09 5.07 20.98
C ILE A 332 9.79 5.05 19.62
N GLU A 333 9.54 3.99 18.83
CA GLU A 333 10.10 3.83 17.49
C GLU A 333 9.20 4.45 16.41
N ASP A 334 9.78 4.70 15.23
CA ASP A 334 9.02 5.18 14.08
C ASP A 334 8.08 4.08 13.57
N GLY A 335 6.81 4.43 13.33
CA GLY A 335 5.77 3.49 12.92
C GLY A 335 5.18 2.65 14.06
N GLN A 336 5.65 2.82 15.30
CA GLN A 336 5.10 2.10 16.44
C GLN A 336 3.65 2.53 16.70
N THR A 337 2.77 1.57 16.96
CA THR A 337 1.34 1.84 17.21
C THR A 337 0.97 1.51 18.65
N VAL A 338 0.30 2.44 19.33
CA VAL A 338 -0.23 2.26 20.68
C VAL A 338 -1.75 2.24 20.64
N ARG A 339 -2.34 1.27 21.32
CA ARG A 339 -3.79 1.17 21.53
C ARG A 339 -4.16 1.90 22.81
N MET A 340 -5.12 2.82 22.73
CA MET A 340 -5.59 3.58 23.88
C MET A 340 -7.13 3.56 23.94
N PRO A 341 -7.73 3.20 25.10
CA PRO A 341 -9.17 3.31 25.29
C PRO A 341 -9.56 4.79 25.48
N VAL A 342 -10.60 5.22 24.76
CA VAL A 342 -11.14 6.57 24.82
C VAL A 342 -12.65 6.50 24.93
N GLY A 343 -13.16 6.56 26.16
CA GLY A 343 -14.57 6.30 26.45
C GLY A 343 -14.92 4.85 26.14
N ASN A 344 -15.94 4.64 25.29
CA ASN A 344 -16.39 3.29 24.89
C ASN A 344 -15.74 2.78 23.60
N LYS A 345 -14.82 3.56 22.99
CA LYS A 345 -14.11 3.19 21.77
C LYS A 345 -12.62 3.06 22.05
N GLU A 346 -11.96 2.27 21.24
CA GLU A 346 -10.51 2.15 21.28
C GLU A 346 -9.93 2.80 20.03
N ILE A 347 -8.88 3.59 20.23
CA ILE A 347 -8.16 4.23 19.14
C ILE A 347 -6.76 3.66 19.03
N PHE A 348 -6.27 3.58 17.80
CA PHE A 348 -4.92 3.13 17.48
C PHE A 348 -4.13 4.34 17.02
N ILE A 349 -3.05 4.64 17.72
CA ILE A 349 -2.22 5.81 17.45
C ILE A 349 -0.89 5.32 16.93
N THR A 350 -0.64 5.54 15.64
CA THR A 350 0.65 5.25 15.00
C THR A 350 1.53 6.49 15.09
N PHE A 351 2.69 6.34 15.72
CA PHE A 351 3.65 7.44 15.87
C PHE A 351 4.56 7.52 14.67
N LYS A 352 4.72 8.72 14.11
CA LYS A 352 5.71 9.02 13.07
C LYS A 352 6.77 9.94 13.64
N VAL A 353 8.01 9.49 13.69
CA VAL A 353 9.12 10.23 14.28
C VAL A 353 9.89 10.96 13.19
N GLN A 354 9.96 12.28 13.32
CA GLN A 354 10.74 13.11 12.41
C GLN A 354 12.25 12.89 12.61
N LYS A 355 13.00 12.89 11.50
CA LYS A 355 14.46 12.77 11.52
C LYS A 355 15.07 13.99 12.21
N SER A 356 16.04 13.76 13.09
CA SER A 356 16.81 14.82 13.74
C SER A 356 18.00 15.24 12.86
N PRO A 357 18.37 16.54 12.84
CA PRO A 357 19.58 17.00 12.17
C PRO A 357 20.86 16.64 12.94
N VAL A 358 20.77 16.43 14.25
CA VAL A 358 21.94 16.20 15.13
C VAL A 358 22.11 14.72 15.48
N PHE A 359 20.99 14.00 15.64
CA PHE A 359 20.99 12.65 16.17
C PHE A 359 20.52 11.65 15.10
N ARG A 360 21.25 10.54 15.00
CA ARG A 360 20.90 9.37 14.20
C ARG A 360 20.63 8.23 15.18
N ARG A 361 19.44 7.63 15.12
CA ARG A 361 19.07 6.53 16.02
C ARG A 361 19.36 5.19 15.38
N ASP A 362 19.91 4.29 16.18
CA ASP A 362 20.13 2.89 15.86
C ASP A 362 19.61 2.03 17.03
N GLY A 363 18.35 1.57 16.94
CA GLY A 363 17.67 0.90 18.04
C GLY A 363 17.54 1.78 19.29
N ALA A 364 18.15 1.36 20.40
CA ALA A 364 18.22 2.13 21.65
C ALA A 364 19.43 3.08 21.69
N ASP A 365 20.40 2.88 20.81
CA ASP A 365 21.62 3.65 20.77
C ASP A 365 21.45 4.88 19.88
N ILE A 366 22.20 5.93 20.18
CA ILE A 366 22.19 7.17 19.41
C ILE A 366 23.58 7.52 18.92
N HIS A 367 23.64 8.04 17.72
CA HIS A 367 24.84 8.53 17.08
C HIS A 367 24.73 10.04 16.87
N SER A 368 25.74 10.79 17.30
CA SER A 368 25.87 12.20 16.96
C SER A 368 27.28 12.52 16.49
N ASP A 369 27.41 13.67 15.84
CA ASP A 369 28.70 14.13 15.33
C ASP A 369 29.17 15.32 16.17
N VAL A 370 30.43 15.29 16.58
CA VAL A 370 31.07 16.42 17.28
C VAL A 370 32.22 16.93 16.44
N GLN A 371 32.21 18.25 16.22
CA GLN A 371 33.25 18.93 15.48
C GLN A 371 34.38 19.34 16.43
N VAL A 372 35.60 18.89 16.12
CA VAL A 372 36.80 19.10 16.92
C VAL A 372 37.85 19.83 16.08
N SER A 373 38.61 20.74 16.69
CA SER A 373 39.69 21.44 15.98
C SER A 373 40.92 20.54 15.76
N VAL A 374 41.75 20.86 14.76
CA VAL A 374 43.00 20.12 14.51
C VAL A 374 43.90 20.09 15.75
N ALA A 375 44.03 21.23 16.45
CA ALA A 375 44.82 21.32 17.68
C ALA A 375 44.28 20.39 18.79
N GLN A 376 42.95 20.33 18.97
CA GLN A 376 42.32 19.43 19.95
C GLN A 376 42.45 17.96 19.56
N ALA A 377 42.45 17.62 18.27
CA ALA A 377 42.66 16.25 17.83
C ALA A 377 44.10 15.77 18.09
N ILE A 378 45.09 16.65 17.89
CA ILE A 378 46.51 16.33 18.11
C ILE A 378 46.85 16.32 19.60
N LEU A 379 46.58 17.43 20.30
CA LEU A 379 47.02 17.64 21.69
C LEU A 379 46.06 17.03 22.72
N GLY A 380 44.84 16.67 22.30
CA GLY A 380 43.75 16.35 23.21
C GLY A 380 43.10 17.60 23.80
N GLY A 381 42.08 17.39 24.63
CA GLY A 381 41.39 18.48 25.31
C GLY A 381 39.98 18.10 25.71
N THR A 382 39.10 19.10 25.81
CA THR A 382 37.68 18.88 26.10
C THR A 382 36.80 19.51 25.02
N ALA A 383 35.70 18.85 24.68
CA ALA A 383 34.69 19.36 23.76
C ALA A 383 33.29 19.20 24.34
N ARG A 384 32.39 20.12 23.99
CA ARG A 384 30.99 20.05 24.40
C ARG A 384 30.18 19.39 23.30
N ALA A 385 29.46 18.33 23.66
CA ALA A 385 28.55 17.62 22.77
C ALA A 385 27.10 17.83 23.21
N GLN A 386 26.20 17.86 22.24
CA GLN A 386 24.77 17.84 22.51
C GLN A 386 24.38 16.41 22.88
N GLY A 387 23.97 16.19 24.13
CA GLY A 387 23.32 14.96 24.54
C GLY A 387 21.80 15.09 24.43
N LEU A 388 21.09 13.98 24.61
CA LEU A 388 19.64 13.95 24.48
C LEU A 388 18.95 14.77 25.58
N TYR A 389 19.37 14.61 26.84
CA TYR A 389 18.80 15.27 28.01
C TYR A 389 19.54 16.56 28.38
N GLU A 390 20.87 16.48 28.36
CA GLU A 390 21.80 17.50 28.82
C GLU A 390 22.98 17.64 27.85
N THR A 391 23.69 18.76 27.91
CA THR A 391 24.97 18.91 27.20
C THR A 391 26.05 18.14 27.94
N VAL A 392 26.77 17.27 27.23
CA VAL A 392 27.83 16.43 27.83
C VAL A 392 29.20 17.00 27.49
N ASN A 393 30.06 17.14 28.50
CA ASN A 393 31.46 17.47 28.30
C ASN A 393 32.25 16.19 28.04
N LEU A 394 32.91 16.13 26.88
CA LEU A 394 33.73 15.01 26.45
C LEU A 394 35.21 15.32 26.67
N SER A 395 35.94 14.33 27.20
CA SER A 395 37.40 14.33 27.15
C SER A 395 37.86 13.71 25.84
N ILE A 396 38.64 14.46 25.06
CA ILE A 396 39.21 14.02 23.79
C ILE A 396 40.66 13.63 24.06
N PRO A 397 41.04 12.35 23.86
CA PRO A 397 42.43 11.94 24.00
C PRO A 397 43.32 12.59 22.92
N ALA A 398 44.62 12.68 23.19
CA ALA A 398 45.58 13.13 22.19
C ALA A 398 45.71 12.10 21.05
N GLY A 399 45.97 12.57 19.82
CA GLY A 399 46.15 11.71 18.65
C GLY A 399 44.86 11.08 18.11
N VAL A 400 43.70 11.74 18.31
CA VAL A 400 42.41 11.23 17.85
C VAL A 400 42.29 11.25 16.34
N GLN A 401 41.77 10.14 15.80
CA GLN A 401 41.55 9.97 14.37
C GLN A 401 40.16 10.48 13.94
N PRO A 402 40.01 10.93 12.68
CA PRO A 402 38.69 11.27 12.14
C PRO A 402 37.77 10.04 12.13
N GLU A 403 36.47 10.25 12.39
CA GLU A 403 35.44 9.20 12.52
C GLU A 403 35.68 8.20 13.67
N GLN A 404 36.67 8.45 14.54
CA GLN A 404 36.81 7.70 15.78
C GLN A 404 35.56 7.88 16.65
N LYS A 405 35.10 6.78 17.25
CA LYS A 405 33.87 6.74 18.03
C LYS A 405 34.21 6.77 19.53
N ILE A 406 33.66 7.75 20.24
CA ILE A 406 33.64 7.75 21.71
C ILE A 406 32.28 7.26 22.17
N ARG A 407 32.27 6.25 23.04
CA ARG A 407 31.04 5.70 23.62
C ARG A 407 30.77 6.31 24.98
N LEU A 408 29.57 6.86 25.16
CA LEU A 408 29.01 7.26 26.44
C LEU A 408 27.97 6.24 26.88
N SER A 409 28.35 5.39 27.84
CA SER A 409 27.47 4.33 28.31
C SER A 409 26.23 4.89 29.03
N GLY A 410 25.05 4.34 28.72
CA GLY A 410 23.79 4.69 29.38
C GLY A 410 23.26 6.10 29.11
N LYS A 411 23.82 6.82 28.13
CA LYS A 411 23.38 8.16 27.70
C LYS A 411 22.50 8.15 26.43
N GLY A 412 22.06 6.98 25.99
CA GLY A 412 21.17 6.78 24.85
C GLY A 412 19.68 6.84 25.20
N ILE A 413 18.86 6.16 24.39
CA ILE A 413 17.39 6.19 24.50
C ILE A 413 16.94 5.08 25.46
N PRO A 414 15.94 5.32 26.33
CA PRO A 414 15.35 4.28 27.16
C PRO A 414 14.68 3.20 26.31
N ARG A 415 14.81 1.93 26.72
CA ARG A 415 14.16 0.82 26.01
C ARG A 415 12.68 0.76 26.36
N VAL A 416 11.80 0.70 25.36
CA VAL A 416 10.33 0.65 25.58
C VAL A 416 9.91 -0.69 26.18
N SER A 417 10.55 -1.79 25.76
CA SER A 417 10.19 -3.16 26.12
C SER A 417 11.05 -3.77 27.22
N GLY A 418 11.96 -3.00 27.85
CA GLY A 418 12.87 -3.52 28.85
C GLY A 418 13.45 -2.44 29.77
N TYR A 419 14.21 -2.88 30.77
CA TYR A 419 14.88 -1.96 31.68
C TYR A 419 16.22 -1.49 31.10
N GLY A 420 16.55 -0.22 31.33
CA GLY A 420 17.83 0.39 30.97
C GLY A 420 17.78 1.34 29.78
N TYR A 421 18.95 1.92 29.53
CA TYR A 421 19.19 2.90 28.47
C TYR A 421 20.17 2.32 27.45
N GLY A 422 20.06 2.76 26.19
CA GLY A 422 21.12 2.56 25.21
C GLY A 422 22.34 3.44 25.48
N ASP A 423 23.31 3.34 24.59
CA ASP A 423 24.56 4.10 24.61
C ASP A 423 24.52 5.27 23.61
N HIS A 424 25.32 6.31 23.87
CA HIS A 424 25.50 7.42 22.94
C HIS A 424 26.90 7.35 22.33
N TYR A 425 26.95 7.06 21.04
CA TYR A 425 28.16 7.05 20.24
C TYR A 425 28.39 8.41 19.57
N ILE A 426 29.57 8.96 19.78
CA ILE A 426 29.93 10.27 19.26
C ILE A 426 31.03 10.07 18.23
N HIS A 427 30.74 10.45 16.99
CA HIS A 427 31.69 10.43 15.88
C HIS A 427 32.46 11.74 15.85
N ILE A 428 33.78 11.65 15.89
CA ILE A 428 34.64 12.82 15.90
C ILE A 428 34.90 13.27 14.47
N LYS A 429 34.53 14.51 14.16
CA LYS A 429 34.80 15.13 12.86
C LYS A 429 35.78 16.27 13.03
N ILE A 430 36.95 16.16 12.42
CA ILE A 430 37.98 17.19 12.47
C ILE A 430 37.56 18.33 11.53
N LYS A 431 37.37 19.52 12.11
CA LYS A 431 37.04 20.73 11.36
C LYS A 431 38.32 21.49 11.06
N VAL A 432 38.75 21.44 9.80
CA VAL A 432 39.89 22.22 9.31
C VAL A 432 39.44 23.66 9.00
N PRO A 433 40.11 24.70 9.55
CA PRO A 433 39.78 26.09 9.24
C PRO A 433 40.09 26.43 7.77
N LYS A 434 39.21 27.17 7.11
CA LYS A 434 39.38 27.58 5.69
C LYS A 434 40.33 28.76 5.51
N VAL A 435 40.46 29.59 6.54
CA VAL A 435 41.29 30.80 6.53
C VAL A 435 42.15 30.77 7.77
N LEU A 436 43.43 31.07 7.60
CA LEU A 436 44.44 31.11 8.65
C LEU A 436 45.05 32.51 8.68
N THR A 437 45.38 32.99 9.88
CA THR A 437 46.21 34.19 10.04
C THR A 437 47.66 33.89 9.66
N ASP A 438 48.46 34.92 9.35
CA ASP A 438 49.87 34.73 8.97
C ASP A 438 50.66 33.99 10.04
N ARG A 439 50.41 34.31 11.32
CA ARG A 439 50.99 33.59 12.46
C ARG A 439 50.58 32.12 12.50
N GLN A 440 49.30 31.80 12.31
CA GLN A 440 48.82 30.42 12.31
C GLN A 440 49.40 29.62 11.14
N ARG A 441 49.51 30.25 9.96
CA ARG A 441 50.12 29.63 8.77
C ARG A 441 51.59 29.30 9.01
N ALA A 442 52.36 30.23 9.58
CA ALA A 442 53.76 29.99 9.91
C ALA A 442 53.95 28.80 10.87
N LEU A 443 53.10 28.68 11.90
CA LEU A 443 53.16 27.58 12.86
C LEU A 443 52.79 26.21 12.25
N ILE A 444 51.81 26.19 11.35
CA ILE A 444 51.42 24.95 10.66
C ILE A 444 52.49 24.57 9.63
N MET A 445 53.14 25.54 9.00
CA MET A 445 54.25 25.30 8.09
C MET A 445 55.48 24.73 8.81
N SER A 446 55.82 25.25 9.99
CA SER A 446 56.89 24.65 10.81
C SER A 446 56.53 23.23 11.27
N TYR A 447 55.26 22.97 11.61
CA TYR A 447 54.83 21.61 11.95
C TYR A 447 54.95 20.65 10.77
N ALA A 448 54.61 21.11 9.55
CA ALA A 448 54.72 20.31 8.33
C ALA A 448 56.17 20.00 7.90
N GLU A 449 57.15 20.82 8.30
CA GLU A 449 58.58 20.53 8.09
C GLU A 449 59.08 19.37 8.96
N ASP A 450 58.52 19.24 10.16
CA ASP A 450 58.87 18.20 11.15
C ASP A 450 58.07 16.90 10.97
N GLU A 451 56.99 16.92 10.17
CA GLU A 451 56.10 15.76 9.96
C GLU A 451 56.77 14.71 9.05
N VAL A 452 56.99 13.50 9.58
CA VAL A 452 57.70 12.40 8.88
C VAL A 452 56.74 11.32 8.36
N ASP A 453 55.53 11.23 8.92
CA ASP A 453 54.64 10.07 8.77
C ASP A 453 53.72 10.12 7.54
N VAL A 454 53.68 11.25 6.80
CA VAL A 454 52.75 11.44 5.67
C VAL A 454 53.50 11.48 4.35
N GLU A 455 53.16 10.56 3.44
CA GLU A 455 53.67 10.56 2.08
C GLU A 455 52.98 11.65 1.23
N GLY A 456 53.75 12.63 0.75
CA GLY A 456 53.24 13.70 -0.13
C GLY A 456 54.07 14.98 -0.10
N THR A 457 53.58 16.02 -0.77
CA THR A 457 54.17 17.37 -0.75
C THR A 457 53.23 18.35 -0.07
N VAL A 458 53.71 19.07 0.93
CA VAL A 458 53.00 20.22 1.51
C VAL A 458 53.42 21.48 0.76
N ASN A 459 52.45 22.21 0.20
CA ASN A 459 52.73 23.41 -0.58
C ASN A 459 53.49 24.45 0.25
N GLY A 460 54.67 24.84 -0.23
CA GLY A 460 55.55 25.80 0.42
C GLY A 460 56.57 25.20 1.38
N VAL A 461 56.58 23.88 1.59
CA VAL A 461 57.62 23.16 2.33
C VAL A 461 58.58 22.52 1.32
N THR A 462 59.88 22.75 1.47
CA THR A 462 60.91 22.33 0.48
C THR A 462 61.50 20.94 0.75
N THR A 463 60.83 20.09 1.53
CA THR A 463 61.32 18.74 1.83
C THR A 463 60.97 17.77 0.71
N THR A 464 61.87 17.66 -0.28
CA THR A 464 61.91 16.54 -1.21
C THR A 464 62.10 15.24 -0.43
N THR A 465 61.23 14.26 -0.68
CA THR A 465 61.10 12.94 -0.05
C THR A 465 62.33 12.02 -0.22
N THR A 466 63.52 12.59 -0.38
CA THR A 466 64.78 11.86 -0.56
C THR A 466 65.92 12.60 0.14
N GLY A 467 65.87 12.66 1.47
CA GLY A 467 67.05 12.66 2.35
C GLY A 467 68.24 13.57 2.02
N LYS A 468 68.06 14.75 1.42
CA LYS A 468 69.15 15.74 1.29
C LYS A 468 68.64 17.14 1.59
N ARG A 469 69.06 17.65 2.74
CA ARG A 469 68.94 19.04 3.15
C ARG A 469 69.72 19.89 2.13
N SER A 470 69.04 20.50 1.16
CA SER A 470 69.66 21.51 0.30
C SER A 470 69.61 22.86 1.02
N THR A 471 70.74 23.27 1.59
CA THR A 471 70.99 24.68 1.92
C THR A 471 71.10 25.45 0.60
N GLY A 472 70.04 26.18 0.24
CA GLY A 472 70.05 27.15 -0.86
C GLY A 472 70.18 28.55 -0.28
N ASN A 473 71.31 29.19 -0.57
CA ASN A 473 71.66 30.59 -0.27
C ASN A 473 70.68 31.59 -0.86
#